data_AF-A0A7D7WJE6-F1
#
_entry.id   AF-A0A7D7WJE6-F1
#
_cell.length_a   1.000
_cell.length_b   1.000
_cell.length_c   1.000
_cell.angle_alpha   90.00
_cell.angle_beta   90.00
_cell.angle_gamma   90.00
#
_symmetry.space_group_name_H-M   'P 1'
#
loop_
_entity.id
_entity.type
_entity.pdbx_description
1 polymer ?
#
loop_
_entity_poly.entity_id
_entity_poly.type
_entity_poly.pdbx_seq_one_letter_code
_entity_poly.pdbx_strand_id
1 'polypeptide(L)'
;MLEQNPVKITGIADILITIIFVSLGFRGFLRGFIKEIGGFIEVFALILLLYNKTHNFQAFISPILELSYIQALLVFFLLIHIGFLILQSLIESIISQLKLLFFNRILGLILGLFEAFGIIAIVIYLIHSQQIFKPSYFLEGSILIEYLNPGIKYFFKLSKIQ
;
A
#
# COMPACT_ATOMS: atom_id res chain seq x y z
N MET A 1 15.86 33.84 13.84
CA MET A 1 15.41 32.47 14.13
C MET A 1 13.90 32.46 13.97
N LEU A 2 13.40 32.02 12.82
CA LEU A 2 11.96 31.84 12.62
C LEU A 2 11.58 30.54 13.33
N GLU A 3 10.70 30.61 14.32
CA GLU A 3 10.02 29.44 14.87
C GLU A 3 9.27 28.74 13.74
N GLN A 4 9.92 27.76 13.11
CA GLN A 4 9.25 26.82 12.21
C GLN A 4 8.34 25.96 13.08
N ASN A 5 7.08 26.37 13.22
CA ASN A 5 6.04 25.55 13.81
C ASN A 5 5.84 24.33 12.89
N PRO A 6 6.20 23.10 13.32
CA PRO A 6 6.17 21.91 12.46
C PRO A 6 4.74 21.49 12.09
N VAL A 7 3.73 22.16 12.63
CA VAL A 7 2.30 21.90 12.42
C VAL A 7 1.65 22.97 11.52
N LYS A 8 2.39 23.99 11.07
CA LYS A 8 1.82 25.03 10.22
C LYS A 8 1.62 24.48 8.80
N ILE A 9 0.39 24.09 8.48
CA ILE A 9 -0.03 23.73 7.13
C ILE A 9 0.01 25.02 6.29
N THR A 10 0.98 25.16 5.39
CA THR A 10 1.22 26.41 4.65
C THR A 10 0.74 26.37 3.20
N GLY A 11 0.42 25.19 2.65
CA GLY A 11 -0.07 25.05 1.26
C GLY A 11 -0.98 23.85 0.99
N ILE A 12 -1.56 23.80 -0.21
CA ILE A 12 -2.48 22.73 -0.67
C ILE A 12 -1.80 21.35 -0.62
N ALA A 13 -0.50 21.28 -0.93
CA ALA A 13 0.27 20.03 -0.85
C ALA A 13 0.37 19.49 0.58
N ASP A 14 0.54 20.34 1.60
CA ASP A 14 0.59 19.89 2.99
C ASP A 14 -0.75 19.29 3.43
N ILE A 15 -1.86 19.87 2.99
CA ILE A 15 -3.21 19.35 3.25
C ILE A 15 -3.37 17.97 2.63
N LEU A 16 -3.02 17.82 1.35
CA LEU A 16 -3.12 16.54 0.65
C LEU A 16 -2.26 15.46 1.29
N ILE A 17 -1.00 15.78 1.60
CA ILE A 17 -0.07 14.88 2.30
C ILE A 17 -0.65 14.46 3.65
N THR A 18 -1.15 15.42 4.44
CA THR A 18 -1.75 15.14 5.75
C THR A 18 -2.96 14.21 5.62
N ILE A 19 -3.85 14.48 4.66
CA ILE A 19 -5.02 13.62 4.41
C ILE A 19 -4.59 12.20 4.04
N ILE A 20 -3.59 12.04 3.17
CA ILE A 20 -3.09 10.73 2.76
C ILE A 20 -2.48 9.98 3.95
N PHE A 21 -1.60 10.62 4.72
CA PHE A 21 -0.98 10.00 5.90
C PHE A 21 -2.01 9.64 6.98
N VAL A 22 -2.94 10.54 7.29
CA VAL A 22 -3.97 10.27 8.30
C VAL A 22 -4.92 9.17 7.84
N SER A 23 -5.39 9.23 6.58
CA SER A 23 -6.33 8.22 6.06
C SER A 23 -5.71 6.83 5.99
N LEU A 24 -4.50 6.69 5.45
CA LEU A 24 -3.82 5.41 5.30
C LEU A 24 -3.26 4.90 6.63
N GLY A 25 -2.69 5.78 7.47
CA GLY A 25 -2.25 5.42 8.81
C GLY A 25 -3.41 4.95 9.69
N PHE A 26 -4.55 5.65 9.65
CA PHE A 26 -5.75 5.25 10.38
C PHE A 26 -6.37 3.96 9.81
N ARG A 27 -6.42 3.80 8.48
CA ARG A 27 -6.85 2.55 7.83
C ARG A 27 -5.98 1.37 8.29
N GLY A 28 -4.65 1.54 8.27
CA GLY A 28 -3.69 0.55 8.74
C GLY A 28 -3.88 0.21 10.22
N PHE A 29 -4.16 1.21 11.06
CA PHE A 29 -4.50 0.99 12.47
C PHE A 29 -5.77 0.16 12.66
N LEU A 30 -6.84 0.48 11.91
CA LEU A 30 -8.13 -0.21 12.01
C LEU A 30 -8.06 -1.65 11.50
N ARG A 31 -7.37 -1.87 10.37
CA ARG A 31 -7.19 -3.21 9.78
C ARG A 31 -6.21 -4.07 10.57
N GLY A 32 -5.15 -3.46 11.09
CA GLY A 32 -4.04 -4.15 11.73
C GLY A 32 -3.04 -4.74 10.73
N PHE A 33 -1.86 -5.05 11.25
CA PHE A 33 -0.69 -5.51 10.51
C PHE A 33 -0.94 -6.80 9.72
N ILE A 34 -1.60 -7.79 10.34
CA ILE A 34 -1.85 -9.10 9.70
C ILE A 34 -2.64 -8.94 8.40
N LYS A 35 -3.65 -8.06 8.38
CA LYS A 35 -4.47 -7.82 7.19
C LYS A 35 -3.72 -7.00 6.14
N GLU A 36 -2.95 -5.99 6.55
CA GLU A 36 -2.17 -5.19 5.60
C GLU A 36 -1.06 -6.02 4.92
N ILE A 37 -0.25 -6.76 5.68
CA ILE A 37 0.74 -7.68 5.08
C ILE A 37 0.06 -8.81 4.31
N GLY A 38 -1.00 -9.38 4.87
CA GLY A 38 -1.76 -10.46 4.25
C GLY A 38 -2.26 -10.06 2.86
N GLY A 39 -2.84 -8.86 2.73
CA GLY A 39 -3.29 -8.32 1.46
C GLY A 39 -2.15 -8.09 0.46
N PHE A 40 -0.99 -7.61 0.92
CA PHE A 40 0.18 -7.48 0.06
C PHE A 40 0.64 -8.86 -0.47
N ILE A 41 0.86 -9.82 0.43
CA ILE A 41 1.28 -11.19 0.07
C ILE A 41 0.27 -11.84 -0.87
N GLU A 42 -1.01 -11.68 -0.60
CA GLU A 42 -2.11 -12.20 -1.40
C GLU A 42 -2.05 -11.70 -2.85
N VAL A 43 -1.84 -10.40 -3.07
CA VAL A 43 -1.74 -9.84 -4.43
C VAL A 43 -0.59 -10.49 -5.21
N PHE A 44 0.60 -10.61 -4.61
CA PHE A 44 1.73 -11.26 -5.28
C PHE A 44 1.47 -12.76 -5.51
N ALA A 45 0.90 -13.45 -4.53
CA ALA A 45 0.55 -14.86 -4.65
C ALA A 45 -0.47 -15.07 -5.77
N LEU A 46 -1.52 -14.24 -5.85
CA LEU A 46 -2.53 -14.32 -6.91
C LEU A 46 -1.92 -14.10 -8.29
N ILE A 47 -1.08 -13.06 -8.47
CA ILE A 47 -0.41 -12.81 -9.76
C ILE A 47 0.42 -14.04 -10.17
N LEU A 48 1.24 -14.58 -9.27
CA LEU A 48 2.12 -15.71 -9.57
C LEU A 48 1.35 -17.02 -9.80
N LEU A 49 0.34 -17.30 -8.97
CA LEU A 49 -0.43 -18.54 -9.07
C LEU A 49 -1.36 -18.53 -10.28
N LEU A 50 -2.06 -17.43 -10.55
CA LEU A 50 -2.93 -17.35 -11.71
C LEU A 50 -2.15 -17.40 -13.02
N TYR A 51 -1.01 -16.70 -13.10
CA TYR A 51 -0.18 -16.73 -14.30
C TYR A 51 0.35 -18.13 -14.59
N ASN A 52 0.80 -18.88 -13.57
CA ASN A 52 1.49 -20.15 -13.76
C ASN A 52 0.61 -21.41 -13.65
N LYS A 53 -0.53 -21.35 -12.96
CA LYS A 53 -1.28 -22.54 -12.54
C LYS A 53 -2.73 -22.58 -13.00
N THR A 54 -3.26 -21.53 -13.64
CA THR A 54 -4.65 -21.53 -14.13
C THR A 54 -4.92 -22.68 -15.10
N HIS A 55 -4.02 -22.97 -16.04
CA HIS A 55 -4.22 -24.07 -16.98
C HIS A 55 -4.27 -25.44 -16.27
N ASN A 56 -3.39 -25.66 -15.29
CA ASN A 56 -3.40 -26.88 -14.48
C ASN A 56 -4.68 -27.01 -13.66
N PHE A 57 -5.16 -25.90 -13.08
CA PHE A 57 -6.41 -25.85 -12.35
C PHE A 57 -7.61 -26.17 -13.26
N GLN A 58 -7.64 -25.61 -14.48
CA GLN A 58 -8.67 -25.90 -15.47
C GLN A 58 -8.68 -27.40 -15.81
N ALA A 59 -7.53 -28.00 -16.09
CA ALA A 59 -7.42 -29.42 -16.39
C ALA A 59 -7.85 -30.31 -15.20
N PHE A 60 -7.56 -29.88 -13.97
CA PHE A 60 -7.95 -30.59 -12.76
C PHE A 60 -9.47 -30.57 -12.50
N ILE A 61 -10.14 -29.45 -12.79
CA ILE A 61 -11.58 -29.29 -12.59
C ILE A 61 -12.41 -29.79 -13.78
N SER A 62 -11.83 -29.88 -14.97
CA SER A 62 -12.54 -30.28 -16.20
C SER A 62 -13.36 -31.58 -16.09
N PRO A 63 -12.96 -32.63 -15.33
CA PRO A 63 -13.79 -33.83 -15.17
C PRO A 63 -15.10 -33.60 -14.42
N ILE A 64 -15.18 -32.51 -13.65
CA ILE A 64 -16.32 -32.14 -12.80
C ILE A 64 -17.14 -31.03 -13.46
N LEU A 65 -16.45 -30.04 -14.03
CA LEU A 65 -17.03 -28.82 -14.60
C LEU A 65 -16.21 -28.39 -15.81
N GLU A 66 -16.84 -28.35 -16.99
CA GLU A 66 -16.24 -27.79 -18.18
C GLU A 66 -16.27 -26.25 -18.10
N LEU A 67 -15.11 -25.67 -17.83
CA LEU A 67 -14.92 -24.22 -17.76
C LEU A 67 -14.01 -23.76 -18.89
N SER A 68 -14.38 -22.64 -19.53
CA SER A 68 -13.44 -21.91 -20.37
C SER A 68 -12.25 -21.41 -19.53
N TYR A 69 -11.12 -21.09 -20.17
CA TYR A 69 -9.93 -20.61 -19.45
C TYR A 69 -10.21 -19.38 -18.57
N ILE A 70 -11.01 -18.42 -19.08
CA ILE A 70 -11.38 -17.20 -18.35
C ILE A 70 -12.23 -17.53 -17.12
N GLN A 71 -13.19 -18.45 -17.26
CA GLN A 71 -14.01 -18.91 -16.13
C GLN A 71 -13.16 -19.65 -15.09
N ALA A 72 -12.26 -20.53 -15.53
CA ALA A 72 -11.35 -21.25 -14.63
C ALA A 72 -10.42 -20.28 -13.88
N LEU A 73 -9.91 -19.24 -14.56
CA LEU A 73 -9.11 -18.18 -13.95
C LEU A 73 -9.89 -17.45 -12.85
N LEU A 74 -11.14 -17.07 -13.13
CA LEU A 74 -11.97 -16.35 -12.17
C LEU A 74 -12.34 -17.22 -10.96
N VAL A 75 -12.73 -18.47 -11.19
CA VAL A 75 -13.00 -19.42 -10.10
C VAL A 75 -11.75 -19.65 -9.26
N PHE A 76 -10.59 -19.82 -9.89
CA PHE A 76 -9.33 -20.02 -9.18
C PHE A 76 -8.91 -18.80 -8.37
N PHE A 77 -9.08 -17.59 -8.94
CA PHE A 77 -8.89 -16.32 -8.22
C PHE A 77 -9.75 -16.28 -6.96
N LEU A 78 -11.05 -16.57 -7.09
CA LEU A 78 -11.97 -16.54 -5.95
C LEU A 78 -11.60 -17.57 -4.89
N LEU A 79 -11.22 -18.79 -5.29
CA LEU A 79 -10.81 -19.83 -4.35
C LEU A 79 -9.56 -19.43 -3.55
N ILE A 80 -8.54 -18.90 -4.22
CA ILE A 80 -7.32 -18.43 -3.56
C ILE A 80 -7.65 -17.25 -2.65
N HIS A 81 -8.42 -16.26 -3.14
CA HIS A 81 -8.80 -15.07 -2.38
C HIS A 81 -9.54 -15.43 -1.09
N ILE A 82 -10.55 -16.30 -1.18
CA ILE A 82 -11.30 -16.80 -0.02
C ILE A 82 -10.36 -17.56 0.94
N GLY A 83 -9.44 -18.38 0.40
CA GLY A 83 -8.42 -19.05 1.20
C GLY A 83 -7.56 -18.09 2.01
N PHE A 84 -7.12 -16.98 1.41
CA PHE A 84 -6.37 -15.93 2.10
C PHE A 84 -7.21 -15.23 3.17
N LEU A 85 -8.47 -14.89 2.90
CA LEU A 85 -9.37 -14.29 3.89
C LEU A 85 -9.53 -15.19 5.12
N ILE A 86 -9.72 -16.50 4.91
CA ILE A 86 -9.81 -17.47 6.00
C ILE A 86 -8.49 -17.51 6.77
N LEU A 87 -7.36 -17.63 6.08
CA LEU A 87 -6.03 -17.67 6.72
C LEU A 87 -5.75 -16.42 7.56
N GLN A 88 -6.03 -15.24 7.01
CA GLN A 88 -5.88 -13.96 7.71
C GLN A 88 -6.76 -13.92 8.98
N SER A 89 -8.02 -14.36 8.87
CA SER A 89 -8.93 -14.41 10.02
C SER A 89 -8.47 -15.39 11.11
N LEU A 90 -7.88 -16.53 10.72
CA LEU A 90 -7.34 -17.50 11.67
C LEU A 90 -6.13 -16.93 12.41
N ILE A 91 -5.21 -16.30 11.70
CA ILE A 91 -4.03 -15.65 12.31
C ILE A 91 -4.48 -14.53 13.25
N GLU A 92 -5.44 -13.71 12.85
CA GLU A 92 -5.98 -12.63 13.69
C GLU A 92 -6.64 -13.18 14.97
N SER A 93 -7.34 -14.31 14.88
CA SER A 93 -7.91 -15.00 16.03
C SER A 93 -6.83 -15.45 17.03
N ILE A 94 -5.73 -16.03 16.53
CA ILE A 94 -4.58 -16.44 17.37
C ILE A 94 -3.97 -15.21 18.06
N ILE A 95 -3.71 -14.13 17.33
CA ILE A 95 -3.16 -12.88 17.87
C ILE A 95 -4.08 -12.27 18.94
N SER A 96 -5.39 -12.36 18.75
CA SER A 96 -6.40 -11.93 19.73
C SER A 96 -6.30 -12.73 21.02
N GLN A 97 -6.19 -14.06 20.95
CA GLN A 97 -6.03 -14.93 22.12
C GLN A 97 -4.75 -14.62 22.91
N LEU A 98 -3.69 -14.21 22.22
CA LEU A 98 -2.43 -13.78 22.83
C LEU A 98 -2.48 -12.37 23.43
N LYS A 99 -3.63 -11.67 23.37
CA LYS A 99 -3.80 -10.26 23.79
C LYS A 99 -2.85 -9.28 23.07
N LEU A 100 -2.38 -9.64 21.88
CA LEU A 100 -1.47 -8.83 21.06
C LEU A 100 -2.20 -7.92 20.07
N LEU A 101 -3.53 -7.78 20.23
CA LEU A 101 -4.38 -6.97 19.36
C LEU A 101 -3.92 -5.52 19.25
N PHE A 102 -3.47 -4.91 20.35
CA PHE A 102 -2.94 -3.54 20.31
C PHE A 102 -1.66 -3.45 19.47
N PHE A 103 -0.71 -4.38 19.66
CA PHE A 103 0.51 -4.44 18.86
C PHE A 103 0.21 -4.65 17.38
N ASN A 104 -0.74 -5.52 17.04
CA ASN A 104 -1.21 -5.71 15.66
C ASN A 104 -1.71 -4.40 15.03
N ARG A 105 -2.47 -3.59 15.77
CA ARG A 105 -2.97 -2.30 15.29
C ARG A 105 -1.86 -1.26 15.13
N ILE A 106 -0.92 -1.17 16.07
CA ILE A 106 0.20 -0.23 15.98
C ILE A 106 1.12 -0.59 14.81
N LEU A 107 1.45 -1.87 14.63
CA LEU A 107 2.22 -2.31 13.47
C LEU A 107 1.46 -2.05 12.16
N GLY A 108 0.13 -2.20 12.16
CA GLY A 108 -0.72 -1.85 11.02
C GLY A 108 -0.67 -0.35 10.70
N LEU A 109 -0.69 0.51 11.71
CA LEU A 109 -0.51 1.96 11.54
C LEU A 109 0.83 2.27 10.89
N ILE A 110 1.92 1.67 11.38
CA ILE A 110 3.27 1.89 10.82
C ILE A 110 3.32 1.49 9.35
N LEU A 111 2.73 0.34 8.98
CA LEU A 111 2.63 -0.06 7.57
C LEU A 111 1.79 0.91 6.74
N GLY A 112 0.64 1.36 7.25
CA GLY A 112 -0.20 2.33 6.56
C GLY A 112 0.50 3.67 6.33
N LEU A 113 1.31 4.14 7.29
CA LEU A 113 2.15 5.33 7.11
C LEU A 113 3.28 5.09 6.10
N PHE A 114 3.86 3.88 6.07
CA PHE A 114 4.88 3.52 5.09
C PHE A 114 4.31 3.45 3.67
N GLU A 115 3.09 2.93 3.51
CA GLU A 115 2.35 2.96 2.25
C GLU A 115 2.05 4.41 1.81
N ALA A 116 1.58 5.26 2.73
CA ALA A 116 1.37 6.68 2.47
C ALA A 116 2.65 7.36 1.98
N PHE A 117 3.76 7.10 2.66
CA PHE A 117 5.07 7.59 2.25
C PHE A 117 5.43 7.13 0.84
N GLY A 118 5.27 5.84 0.54
CA GLY A 118 5.54 5.27 -0.79
C GLY A 118 4.71 5.93 -1.90
N ILE A 119 3.41 6.11 -1.68
CA ILE A 119 2.51 6.78 -2.63
C ILE A 119 2.97 8.22 -2.87
N ILE A 120 3.22 8.98 -1.81
CA ILE A 120 3.67 10.37 -1.92
C ILE A 120 5.01 10.46 -2.63
N ALA A 121 5.94 9.56 -2.32
CA ALA A 121 7.25 9.52 -2.95
C ALA A 121 7.14 9.25 -4.46
N ILE A 122 6.28 8.31 -4.88
CA ILE A 122 5.99 8.03 -6.30
C ILE A 122 5.35 9.25 -6.96
N VAL A 123 4.35 9.88 -6.34
CA VAL A 123 3.68 11.07 -6.88
C VAL A 123 4.67 12.22 -7.08
N ILE A 124 5.52 12.49 -6.09
CA ILE A 124 6.55 13.53 -6.19
C ILE A 124 7.55 13.20 -7.29
N TYR A 125 7.98 11.94 -7.41
CA TYR A 125 8.84 11.48 -8.49
C TYR A 125 8.20 11.74 -9.87
N LEU A 126 6.92 11.37 -10.05
CA LEU A 126 6.19 11.61 -11.28
C LEU A 126 6.07 13.11 -11.61
N ILE A 127 5.80 13.95 -10.60
CA ILE A 127 5.73 15.41 -10.76
C ILE A 127 7.06 15.98 -11.24
N HIS A 128 8.20 15.47 -10.76
CA HIS A 128 9.52 15.91 -11.22
C HIS A 128 9.93 15.30 -12.57
N SER A 129 9.45 14.10 -12.89
CA SER A 129 9.80 13.41 -14.13
C SER A 129 9.06 13.96 -15.35
N GLN A 130 7.91 14.61 -15.14
CA GLN A 130 7.15 15.21 -16.24
C GLN A 130 7.72 16.57 -16.67
N GLN A 131 7.54 16.91 -17.94
CA GLN A 131 7.95 18.21 -18.52
C GLN A 131 6.76 19.18 -18.68
N ILE A 132 5.55 18.77 -18.28
CA ILE A 132 4.30 19.46 -18.61
C ILE A 132 3.98 20.59 -17.61
N PHE A 133 4.22 20.37 -16.32
CA PHE A 133 3.95 21.34 -15.26
C PHE A 133 5.24 21.73 -14.53
N LYS A 134 5.35 23.00 -14.11
CA LYS A 134 6.44 23.45 -13.24
C LYS A 134 6.21 22.89 -11.82
N PRO A 135 7.10 22.05 -11.27
CA PRO A 135 6.92 21.46 -9.94
C PRO A 135 6.76 22.51 -8.83
N SER A 136 7.41 23.67 -8.99
CA SER A 136 7.35 24.78 -8.04
C SER A 136 5.93 25.26 -7.74
N TYR A 137 5.01 25.24 -8.72
CA TYR A 137 3.64 25.69 -8.51
C TYR A 137 2.86 24.86 -7.47
N PHE A 138 3.22 23.59 -7.30
CA PHE A 138 2.53 22.67 -6.40
C PHE A 138 3.34 22.31 -5.15
N LEU A 139 4.67 22.38 -5.21
CA LEU A 139 5.56 21.88 -4.16
C LEU A 139 6.24 23.00 -3.36
N GLU A 140 6.27 24.24 -3.86
CA GLU A 140 6.97 25.36 -3.23
C GLU A 140 6.20 25.85 -1.99
N GLY A 141 6.89 25.97 -0.86
CA GLY A 141 6.32 26.40 0.42
C GLY A 141 5.66 25.31 1.27
N SER A 142 5.74 24.04 0.87
CA SER A 142 5.27 22.90 1.68
C SER A 142 6.34 22.46 2.68
N ILE A 143 6.01 22.58 3.97
CA ILE A 143 6.90 22.17 5.06
C ILE A 143 7.02 20.64 5.10
N LEU A 144 5.92 19.92 4.85
CA LEU A 144 5.94 18.45 4.89
C LEU A 144 6.79 17.86 3.77
N ILE A 145 6.79 18.46 2.57
CA ILE A 145 7.67 18.02 1.49
C ILE A 145 9.13 18.19 1.89
N GLU A 146 9.51 19.28 2.55
CA GLU A 146 10.89 19.51 3.01
C GLU A 146 11.38 18.38 3.94
N TYR A 147 10.53 17.94 4.88
CA TYR A 147 10.83 16.81 5.77
C TYR A 147 10.89 15.45 5.05
N LEU A 148 10.06 15.24 4.03
CA LEU A 148 9.99 13.98 3.28
C LEU A 148 11.09 13.87 2.21
N ASN A 149 11.60 14.99 1.71
CA ASN A 149 12.53 15.07 0.59
C ASN A 149 13.81 14.23 0.79
N PRO A 150 14.47 14.20 1.97
CA PRO A 150 15.64 13.35 2.19
C PRO A 150 15.35 11.86 1.96
N GLY A 151 14.20 11.38 2.46
CA GLY A 151 13.77 9.99 2.27
C GLY A 151 13.45 9.68 0.81
N ILE A 152 12.76 10.59 0.12
CA ILE A 152 12.41 10.45 -1.30
C ILE A 152 13.67 10.42 -2.18
N LYS A 153 14.61 11.35 -1.95
CA LYS A 153 15.89 11.41 -2.66
C LYS A 153 16.71 10.13 -2.49
N TYR A 154 16.72 9.56 -1.27
CA TYR A 154 17.36 8.29 -1.00
C TYR A 154 16.71 7.15 -1.79
N PHE A 155 15.37 7.06 -1.76
CA PHE A 155 14.63 5.97 -2.41
C PHE A 155 14.77 5.97 -3.93
N PHE A 156 14.65 7.13 -4.56
CA PHE A 156 14.68 7.25 -6.02
C PHE A 156 16.06 7.53 -6.60
N LYS A 157 17.11 7.58 -5.75
CA LYS A 157 18.46 8.05 -6.14
C LYS A 157 18.38 9.29 -7.03
N LEU A 158 17.54 10.25 -6.65
CA LEU A 158 17.41 11.53 -7.36
C LEU A 158 18.71 12.31 -7.15
N SER A 159 19.71 12.01 -7.98
CA SER A 159 20.96 12.73 -8.09
C SER A 159 20.63 14.15 -8.54
N LYS A 160 20.71 15.10 -7.60
CA LYS A 160 20.63 16.56 -7.80
C LYS A 160 19.75 16.96 -8.99
N ILE A 161 18.44 17.03 -8.77
CA ILE A 161 17.63 17.94 -9.59
C ILE A 161 18.06 19.34 -9.14
N GLN A 162 18.82 20.03 -10.00
CA GLN A 162 19.18 21.44 -9.86
C GLN A 162 17.92 22.31 -9.92
#